data_AF-A0AAN8DWH5-F1
#
_entry.id   AF-A0AAN8DWH5-F1
#
_cell.length_a   1.000
_cell.length_b   1.000
_cell.length_c   1.000
_cell.angle_alpha   90.00
_cell.angle_beta   90.00
_cell.angle_gamma   90.00
#
_symmetry.space_group_name_H-M   'P 1'
#
loop_
_entity.id
_entity.type
_entity.pdbx_description
1 polymer ?
#
loop_
_entity_poly.entity_id
_entity_poly.type
_entity_poly.pdbx_seq_one_letter_code
_entity_poly.pdbx_strand_id
1 'polypeptide(L)'
;MRVVLLVLLCCRLSEANLLGQRFTAITNTEDETAEADIFTLLSEMMAALEEQRKWTVGDSQMEEILEQLEALKTGITHHESRLRVSEMPREEQRKQVQEAVRQYTVMEARLDASDLEGQSKRMRELQKESEKLNGRLTALGNEHEDTDAGVEALQAADRDVEGRLNTADVQAETQRTSVDI
;
A
#
# COMPACT_ATOMS: atom_id res chain seq x y z
N MET A 1 -13.52 -77.08 30.01
CA MET A 1 -13.35 -77.39 28.56
C MET A 1 -13.69 -76.21 27.64
N ARG A 2 -14.92 -75.67 27.61
CA ARG A 2 -15.29 -74.58 26.66
C ARG A 2 -14.50 -73.27 26.82
N VAL A 3 -14.15 -72.91 28.06
CA VAL A 3 -13.36 -71.69 28.37
C VAL A 3 -11.92 -71.81 27.87
N VAL A 4 -11.30 -72.99 27.99
CA VAL A 4 -9.90 -73.23 27.58
C VAL A 4 -9.76 -73.18 26.06
N LEU A 5 -10.73 -73.72 25.33
CA LEU A 5 -10.78 -73.62 23.86
C LEU A 5 -10.94 -72.18 23.36
N LEU A 6 -11.76 -71.37 24.04
CA LEU A 6 -11.93 -69.94 23.71
C LEU A 6 -10.64 -69.15 23.95
N VAL A 7 -9.89 -69.45 25.01
CA VAL A 7 -8.61 -68.79 25.28
C VAL A 7 -7.54 -69.20 24.27
N LEU A 8 -7.44 -70.49 23.93
CA LEU A 8 -6.48 -70.98 22.93
C LEU A 8 -6.72 -70.41 21.52
N LEU A 9 -7.97 -70.08 21.18
CA LEU A 9 -8.33 -69.42 19.92
C LEU A 9 -7.94 -67.94 19.85
N CYS A 10 -7.71 -67.29 21.00
CA CYS A 10 -7.35 -65.87 21.08
C CYS A 10 -5.85 -65.62 21.28
N CYS A 11 -5.06 -66.64 21.64
CA CYS A 11 -3.61 -66.57 21.79
C CYS A 11 -2.87 -66.69 20.45
N ARG A 12 -1.63 -66.19 20.37
CA ARG A 12 -0.76 -66.42 19.20
C ARG A 12 -0.45 -67.90 19.06
N LEU A 13 -0.38 -68.41 17.81
CA LEU A 13 -0.19 -69.82 17.47
C LEU A 13 0.96 -70.51 18.23
N SER A 14 2.05 -69.79 18.53
CA SER A 14 3.21 -70.31 19.29
C SER A 14 2.93 -70.49 20.79
N GLU A 15 2.17 -69.60 21.41
CA GLU A 15 1.83 -69.65 22.83
C GLU A 15 0.67 -70.59 23.09
N ALA A 16 -0.32 -70.62 22.18
CA ALA A 16 -1.43 -71.57 22.22
C ALA A 16 -0.94 -73.02 22.22
N ASN A 17 0.14 -73.33 21.49
CA ASN A 17 0.73 -74.67 21.43
C ASN A 17 1.38 -75.08 22.77
N LEU A 18 2.21 -74.21 23.35
CA LEU A 18 2.86 -74.46 24.65
C LEU A 18 1.83 -74.62 25.77
N LEU A 19 0.80 -73.79 25.71
CA LEU A 19 -0.24 -73.72 26.73
C LEU A 19 -1.24 -74.88 26.62
N GLY A 20 -1.54 -75.33 25.40
CA GLY A 20 -2.28 -76.58 25.13
C GLY A 20 -1.52 -77.83 25.60
N GLN A 21 -0.19 -77.86 25.45
CA GLN A 21 0.66 -78.94 25.98
C GLN A 21 0.64 -78.97 27.52
N ARG A 22 0.77 -77.82 28.18
CA ARG A 22 0.68 -77.71 29.65
C ARG A 22 -0.68 -78.13 30.20
N PHE A 23 -1.76 -77.70 29.54
CA PHE A 23 -3.11 -78.10 29.94
C PHE A 23 -3.31 -79.61 29.81
N THR A 24 -2.83 -80.20 28.71
CA THR A 24 -2.92 -81.66 28.48
C THR A 24 -2.12 -82.46 29.51
N ALA A 25 -0.95 -81.94 29.92
CA ALA A 25 -0.13 -82.55 30.97
C ALA A 25 -0.84 -82.57 32.34
N ILE A 26 -1.53 -81.49 32.71
CA ILE A 26 -2.23 -81.39 34.00
C ILE A 26 -3.53 -82.21 34.00
N THR A 27 -4.25 -82.30 32.87
CA THR A 27 -5.48 -83.12 32.79
C THR A 27 -5.24 -84.63 32.80
N ASN A 28 -4.02 -85.08 32.52
CA ASN A 28 -3.66 -86.50 32.51
C ASN A 28 -3.17 -87.03 33.87
N THR A 29 -3.02 -86.16 34.88
CA THR A 29 -2.62 -86.54 36.24
C THR A 29 -3.84 -86.61 37.16
N GLU A 30 -4.19 -87.80 37.64
CA GLU A 30 -5.29 -88.05 38.60
C GLU A 30 -4.88 -87.71 40.05
N ASP A 31 -4.41 -86.48 40.28
CA ASP A 31 -3.98 -86.00 41.60
C ASP A 31 -4.84 -84.81 42.05
N GLU A 32 -5.22 -84.74 43.32
CA GLU A 32 -6.04 -83.64 43.87
C GLU A 32 -5.29 -82.29 43.83
N THR A 33 -3.96 -82.32 43.67
CA THR A 33 -3.13 -81.13 43.41
C THR A 33 -3.30 -80.55 42.00
N ALA A 34 -3.83 -81.33 41.05
CA ALA A 34 -4.04 -80.90 39.67
C ALA A 34 -5.07 -79.76 39.55
N GLU A 35 -6.03 -79.65 40.49
CA GLU A 35 -6.98 -78.53 40.50
C GLU A 35 -6.29 -77.19 40.77
N ALA A 36 -5.34 -77.14 41.72
CA ALA A 36 -4.57 -75.94 42.03
C ALA A 36 -3.68 -75.50 40.85
N ASP A 37 -3.11 -76.47 40.12
CA ASP A 37 -2.31 -76.23 38.92
C ASP A 37 -3.17 -75.71 37.75
N ILE A 38 -4.42 -76.18 37.63
CA ILE A 38 -5.38 -75.67 36.64
C ILE A 38 -5.76 -74.21 36.94
N PHE A 39 -6.01 -73.86 38.21
CA PHE A 39 -6.33 -72.48 38.59
C PHE A 39 -5.14 -71.53 38.39
N THR A 40 -3.92 -72.01 38.66
CA THR A 40 -2.69 -71.25 38.41
C THR A 40 -2.51 -71.00 36.92
N LEU A 41 -2.67 -72.04 36.09
CA LEU A 41 -2.58 -71.91 34.64
C LEU A 41 -3.65 -70.96 34.07
N LEU A 42 -4.90 -71.05 34.55
CA LEU A 42 -5.98 -70.13 34.15
C LEU A 42 -5.67 -68.68 34.54
N SER A 43 -5.05 -68.45 35.69
CA SER A 43 -4.65 -67.10 36.12
C SER A 43 -3.52 -66.54 35.26
N GLU A 44 -2.52 -67.35 34.90
CA GLU A 44 -1.46 -66.98 33.94
C GLU A 44 -2.04 -66.63 32.56
N MET A 45 -3.01 -67.42 32.09
CA MET A 45 -3.70 -67.18 30.82
C MET A 45 -4.49 -65.88 30.80
N MET A 46 -5.20 -65.56 31.89
CA MET A 46 -5.94 -64.30 32.00
C MET A 46 -5.00 -63.10 32.03
N ALA A 47 -3.87 -63.20 32.74
CA ALA A 47 -2.85 -62.16 32.76
C ALA A 47 -2.25 -61.91 31.36
N ALA A 48 -1.95 -62.96 30.60
CA ALA A 48 -1.44 -62.85 29.24
C ALA A 48 -2.46 -62.20 28.27
N LEU A 49 -3.75 -62.54 28.39
CA LEU A 49 -4.81 -61.91 27.59
C LEU A 49 -5.03 -60.44 27.95
N GLU A 50 -4.92 -60.06 29.22
CA GLU A 50 -4.96 -58.65 29.64
C GLU A 50 -3.76 -57.86 29.10
N GLU A 51 -2.59 -58.46 29.08
CA GLU A 51 -1.39 -57.86 28.50
C GLU A 51 -1.54 -57.69 26.97
N GLN A 52 -2.03 -58.70 26.26
CA GLN A 52 -2.32 -58.62 24.83
C GLN A 52 -3.38 -57.56 24.49
N ARG A 53 -4.41 -57.40 25.34
CA ARG A 53 -5.41 -56.34 25.21
C ARG A 53 -4.83 -54.95 25.42
N LYS A 54 -3.83 -54.78 26.30
CA LYS A 54 -3.13 -53.50 26.48
C LYS A 54 -2.31 -53.12 25.23
N TRP A 55 -1.67 -54.09 24.58
CA TRP A 55 -0.93 -53.87 23.34
C TRP A 55 -1.84 -53.47 22.17
N THR A 56 -2.98 -54.13 21.98
CA THR A 56 -3.92 -53.76 20.89
C THR A 56 -4.57 -52.39 21.09
N VAL A 57 -4.82 -52.00 22.35
CA VAL A 57 -5.24 -50.62 22.68
C VAL A 57 -4.11 -49.63 22.42
N GLY A 58 -2.85 -50.00 22.70
CA GLY A 58 -1.67 -49.20 22.37
C GLY A 58 -1.49 -48.97 20.85
N ASP A 59 -1.73 -50.00 20.03
CA ASP A 59 -1.67 -49.88 18.57
C ASP A 59 -2.76 -48.93 18.02
N SER A 60 -3.98 -49.03 18.54
CA SER A 60 -5.08 -48.12 18.17
C SER A 60 -4.79 -46.67 18.58
N GLN A 61 -4.17 -46.46 19.75
CA GLN A 61 -3.74 -45.13 20.20
C GLN A 61 -2.61 -44.59 19.33
N MET A 62 -1.69 -45.46 18.88
CA MET A 62 -0.59 -45.06 18.00
C MET A 62 -1.10 -44.63 16.62
N GLU A 63 -2.11 -45.29 16.07
CA GLU A 63 -2.73 -44.93 14.80
C GLU A 63 -3.46 -43.57 14.89
N GLU A 64 -4.19 -43.32 15.98
CA GLU A 64 -4.81 -42.02 16.25
C GLU A 64 -3.76 -40.90 16.38
N ILE A 65 -2.64 -41.16 17.06
CA ILE A 65 -1.53 -40.21 17.19
C ILE A 65 -0.92 -39.90 15.82
N LEU A 66 -0.76 -40.89 14.94
CA LEU A 66 -0.23 -40.68 13.59
C LEU A 66 -1.18 -39.85 12.72
N GLU A 67 -2.49 -40.10 12.79
CA GLU A 67 -3.49 -39.28 12.11
C GLU A 67 -3.48 -37.83 12.61
N GLN A 68 -3.41 -37.63 13.93
CA GLN A 68 -3.29 -36.30 14.52
C GLN A 68 -2.00 -35.59 14.09
N LEU A 69 -0.90 -36.31 13.96
CA LEU A 69 0.40 -35.76 13.55
C LEU A 69 0.38 -35.32 12.07
N GLU A 70 -0.23 -36.09 11.17
CA GLU A 70 -0.42 -35.69 9.77
C GLU A 70 -1.40 -34.52 9.63
N ALA A 71 -2.48 -34.50 10.41
CA ALA A 71 -3.41 -33.37 10.46
C ALA A 71 -2.70 -32.09 10.95
N LEU A 72 -1.88 -32.19 11.99
CA LEU A 72 -1.10 -31.08 12.53
C LEU A 72 -0.06 -30.57 11.51
N LYS A 73 0.67 -31.47 10.86
CA LYS A 73 1.63 -31.14 9.79
C LYS A 73 0.98 -30.43 8.61
N THR A 74 -0.20 -30.89 8.20
CA THR A 74 -1.02 -30.22 7.18
C THR A 74 -1.48 -28.85 7.65
N GLY A 75 -1.88 -28.71 8.92
CA GLY A 75 -2.25 -27.42 9.52
C GLY A 75 -1.10 -26.41 9.54
N ILE A 76 0.11 -26.85 9.91
CA ILE A 76 1.32 -26.00 9.94
C ILE A 76 1.65 -25.47 8.54
N THR A 77 1.73 -26.35 7.54
CA THR A 77 2.04 -25.95 6.15
C THR A 77 1.00 -25.00 5.57
N HIS A 78 -0.28 -25.22 5.89
CA HIS A 78 -1.35 -24.31 5.51
C HIS A 78 -1.18 -22.93 6.19
N HIS A 79 -0.85 -22.90 7.49
CA HIS A 79 -0.64 -21.66 8.23
C HIS A 79 0.59 -20.89 7.72
N GLU A 80 1.70 -21.58 7.43
CA GLU A 80 2.89 -20.98 6.80
C GLU A 80 2.56 -20.34 5.44
N SER A 81 1.77 -21.03 4.62
CA SER A 81 1.33 -20.50 3.32
C SER A 81 0.47 -19.24 3.50
N ARG A 82 -0.44 -19.23 4.48
CA ARG A 82 -1.25 -18.05 4.82
C ARG A 82 -0.41 -16.89 5.34
N LEU A 83 0.62 -17.15 6.15
CA LEU A 83 1.54 -16.13 6.63
C LEU A 83 2.30 -15.46 5.48
N ARG A 84 2.85 -16.25 4.53
CA ARG A 84 3.52 -15.71 3.33
C ARG A 84 2.60 -14.82 2.49
N VAL A 85 1.35 -15.25 2.29
CA VAL A 85 0.35 -14.46 1.57
C VAL A 85 -0.01 -13.19 2.34
N SER A 86 -0.01 -13.20 3.67
CA SER A 86 -0.27 -12.00 4.48
C SER A 86 0.91 -11.03 4.57
N GLU A 87 2.14 -11.50 4.41
CA GLU A 87 3.35 -10.67 4.44
C GLU A 87 3.58 -9.91 3.13
N MET A 88 3.24 -10.52 1.99
CA MET A 88 3.44 -9.92 0.66
C MET A 88 2.72 -8.56 0.49
N PRO A 89 1.45 -8.37 0.92
CA PRO A 89 0.80 -7.06 0.91
C PRO A 89 1.46 -6.04 1.84
N ARG A 90 2.03 -6.47 2.98
CA ARG A 90 2.72 -5.56 3.90
C ARG A 90 4.05 -5.07 3.33
N GLU A 91 4.77 -5.93 2.63
CA GLU A 91 6.01 -5.53 1.95
C GLU A 91 5.73 -4.57 0.80
N GLU A 92 4.70 -4.85 0.01
CA GLU A 92 4.25 -3.93 -1.05
C GLU A 92 3.79 -2.59 -0.48
N GLN A 93 3.01 -2.60 0.60
CA GLN A 93 2.61 -1.39 1.29
C GLN A 93 3.82 -0.60 1.84
N ARG A 94 4.85 -1.30 2.37
CA ARG A 94 6.09 -0.65 2.80
C ARG A 94 6.83 0.01 1.64
N LYS A 95 6.90 -0.65 0.47
CA LYS A 95 7.52 -0.08 -0.75
C LYS A 95 6.78 1.17 -1.21
N GLN A 96 5.44 1.13 -1.23
CA GLN A 96 4.61 2.28 -1.58
C GLN A 96 4.81 3.46 -0.61
N VAL A 97 4.83 3.20 0.70
CA VAL A 97 5.11 4.23 1.71
C VAL A 97 6.52 4.80 1.53
N GLN A 98 7.52 3.95 1.29
CA GLN A 98 8.90 4.40 1.10
C GLN A 98 9.06 5.29 -0.14
N GLU A 99 8.40 4.95 -1.25
CA GLU A 99 8.40 5.79 -2.45
C GLU A 99 7.68 7.12 -2.21
N ALA A 100 6.54 7.11 -1.52
CA ALA A 100 5.82 8.33 -1.16
C ALA A 100 6.69 9.26 -0.28
N VAL A 101 7.40 8.71 0.71
CA VAL A 101 8.35 9.47 1.54
C VAL A 101 9.47 10.06 0.69
N ARG A 102 10.04 9.29 -0.23
CA ARG A 102 11.10 9.76 -1.14
C ARG A 102 10.62 10.93 -2.00
N GLN A 103 9.43 10.84 -2.56
CA GLN A 103 8.82 11.90 -3.36
C GLN A 103 8.56 13.16 -2.53
N TYR A 104 8.07 12.99 -1.29
CA TYR A 104 7.87 14.10 -0.37
C TYR A 104 9.18 14.83 -0.06
N THR A 105 10.25 14.12 0.30
CA THR A 105 11.56 14.73 0.58
C THR A 105 12.12 15.50 -0.62
N VAL A 106 11.94 14.98 -1.84
CA VAL A 106 12.34 15.69 -3.05
C VAL A 106 11.53 16.96 -3.25
N MET A 107 10.21 16.93 -3.02
CA MET A 107 9.38 18.14 -3.10
C MET A 107 9.75 19.17 -2.04
N GLU A 108 9.99 18.74 -0.81
CA GLU A 108 10.41 19.61 0.30
C GLU A 108 11.72 20.32 -0.05
N ALA A 109 12.75 19.59 -0.50
CA ALA A 109 14.00 20.20 -0.95
C ALA A 109 13.82 21.16 -2.15
N ARG A 110 12.87 20.87 -3.07
CA ARG A 110 12.56 21.79 -4.18
C ARG A 110 11.85 23.05 -3.71
N LEU A 111 10.99 22.96 -2.70
CA LEU A 111 10.32 24.10 -2.08
C LEU A 111 11.32 24.95 -1.31
N ASP A 112 12.22 24.33 -0.53
CA ASP A 112 13.28 25.03 0.19
C ASP A 112 14.28 25.72 -0.77
N ALA A 113 14.60 25.06 -1.90
CA ALA A 113 15.44 25.65 -2.93
C ALA A 113 14.72 26.72 -3.77
N SER A 114 13.39 26.80 -3.70
CA SER A 114 12.64 27.81 -4.44
C SER A 114 12.70 29.14 -3.69
N ASP A 115 13.42 30.10 -4.28
CA ASP A 115 13.49 31.50 -3.84
C ASP A 115 12.15 32.25 -4.09
N LEU A 116 11.07 31.79 -3.44
CA LEU A 116 9.75 32.39 -3.54
C LEU A 116 9.74 33.81 -2.97
N GLU A 117 10.53 34.05 -1.91
CA GLU A 117 10.66 35.37 -1.31
C GLU A 117 11.34 36.36 -2.26
N GLY A 118 12.46 35.98 -2.88
CA GLY A 118 13.12 36.82 -3.87
C GLY A 118 12.29 37.00 -5.14
N GLN A 119 11.54 35.99 -5.59
CA GLN A 119 10.55 36.15 -6.66
C GLN A 119 9.46 37.17 -6.29
N SER A 120 8.91 37.10 -5.08
CA SER A 120 7.90 38.05 -4.58
C SER A 120 8.46 39.47 -4.51
N LYS A 121 9.72 39.62 -4.07
CA LYS A 121 10.39 40.93 -4.03
C LYS A 121 10.56 41.52 -5.43
N ARG A 122 11.07 40.74 -6.39
CA ARG A 122 11.21 41.15 -7.79
C ARG A 122 9.87 41.55 -8.41
N MET A 123 8.80 40.80 -8.11
CA MET A 123 7.45 41.12 -8.58
C MET A 123 6.95 42.47 -8.03
N ARG A 124 7.18 42.75 -6.74
CA ARG A 124 6.84 44.04 -6.13
C ARG A 124 7.63 45.21 -6.71
N GLU A 125 8.90 45.00 -7.03
CA GLU A 125 9.73 46.02 -7.68
C GLU A 125 9.23 46.34 -9.09
N LEU A 126 8.94 45.30 -9.88
CA LEU A 126 8.35 45.45 -11.22
C LEU A 126 6.99 46.17 -11.19
N GLN A 127 6.14 45.86 -10.21
CA GLN A 127 4.86 46.54 -10.06
C GLN A 127 5.04 48.05 -9.82
N LYS A 128 5.95 48.43 -8.92
CA LYS A 128 6.27 49.85 -8.66
C LYS A 128 6.82 50.55 -9.89
N GLU A 129 7.67 49.88 -10.66
CA GLU A 129 8.21 50.42 -11.90
C GLU A 129 7.11 50.60 -12.96
N SER A 130 6.20 49.64 -13.08
CA SER A 130 5.03 49.72 -13.96
C SER A 130 4.12 50.89 -13.59
N GLU A 131 3.83 51.09 -12.30
CA GLU A 131 3.02 52.23 -11.82
C GLU A 131 3.71 53.56 -12.14
N LYS A 132 5.03 53.65 -11.95
CA LYS A 132 5.82 54.84 -12.28
C LYS A 132 5.82 55.13 -13.79
N LEU A 133 5.99 54.10 -14.62
CA LEU A 133 5.95 54.25 -16.08
C LEU A 133 4.57 54.67 -16.56
N ASN A 134 3.51 54.10 -15.99
CA ASN A 134 2.14 54.49 -16.30
C ASN A 134 1.88 55.97 -15.98
N GLY A 135 2.34 56.45 -14.81
CA GLY A 135 2.24 57.87 -14.45
C GLY A 135 2.99 58.78 -15.42
N ARG A 136 4.18 58.37 -15.89
CA ARG A 136 4.94 59.13 -16.92
C ARG A 136 4.22 59.15 -18.26
N LEU A 137 3.59 58.03 -18.65
CA LEU A 137 2.83 57.94 -19.89
C LEU A 137 1.62 58.87 -19.88
N THR A 138 0.89 58.91 -18.76
CA THR A 138 -0.23 59.85 -18.59
C THR A 138 0.25 61.30 -18.67
N ALA A 139 1.36 61.65 -18.02
CA ALA A 139 1.89 63.00 -18.08
C ALA A 139 2.30 63.42 -19.50
N LEU A 140 2.98 62.53 -20.24
CA LEU A 140 3.32 62.75 -21.65
C LEU A 140 2.09 62.88 -22.54
N GLY A 141 1.04 62.09 -22.29
CA GLY A 141 -0.23 62.21 -23.00
C GLY A 141 -0.84 63.61 -22.85
N ASN A 142 -0.90 64.12 -21.63
CA ASN A 142 -1.42 65.47 -21.37
C ASN A 142 -0.56 66.56 -22.03
N GLU A 143 0.78 66.45 -21.95
CA GLU A 143 1.69 67.42 -22.59
C GLU A 143 1.50 67.43 -24.12
N HIS A 144 1.23 66.27 -24.71
CA HIS A 144 0.95 66.17 -26.13
C HIS A 144 -0.38 66.84 -26.50
N GLU A 145 -1.45 66.61 -25.71
CA GLU A 145 -2.75 67.28 -25.91
C GLU A 145 -2.64 68.82 -25.79
N ASP A 146 -1.90 69.31 -24.79
CA ASP A 146 -1.64 70.74 -24.62
C ASP A 146 -0.86 71.33 -25.82
N THR A 147 0.14 70.59 -26.31
CA THR A 147 0.93 70.98 -27.48
C THR A 147 0.08 71.03 -28.74
N ASP A 148 -0.77 70.03 -28.96
CA ASP A 148 -1.68 69.96 -30.10
C ASP A 148 -2.66 71.15 -30.08
N ALA A 149 -3.25 71.47 -28.92
CA ALA A 149 -4.08 72.65 -28.75
C ALA A 149 -3.32 73.95 -29.06
N GLY A 150 -2.06 74.06 -28.64
CA GLY A 150 -1.17 75.17 -28.97
C GLY A 150 -0.91 75.30 -30.47
N VAL A 151 -0.70 74.18 -31.16
CA VAL A 151 -0.52 74.15 -32.62
C VAL A 151 -1.79 74.57 -33.35
N GLU A 152 -2.96 74.10 -32.91
CA GLU A 152 -4.25 74.52 -33.49
C GLU A 152 -4.47 76.04 -33.34
N ALA A 153 -4.15 76.59 -32.17
CA ALA A 153 -4.24 78.03 -31.92
C ALA A 153 -3.29 78.84 -32.82
N LEU A 154 -2.05 78.37 -33.00
CA LEU A 154 -1.08 79.00 -33.92
C LEU A 154 -1.55 78.95 -35.37
N GLN A 155 -2.08 77.81 -35.83
CA GLN A 155 -2.65 77.70 -37.16
C GLN A 155 -3.85 78.65 -37.38
N ALA A 156 -4.70 78.82 -36.36
CA ALA A 156 -5.80 79.77 -36.43
C ALA A 156 -5.30 81.22 -36.54
N ALA A 157 -4.29 81.58 -35.75
CA ALA A 157 -3.66 82.91 -35.82
C ALA A 157 -2.98 83.16 -37.17
N ASP A 158 -2.29 82.16 -37.73
CA ASP A 158 -1.64 82.26 -39.03
C ASP A 158 -2.65 82.51 -40.15
N ARG A 159 -3.77 81.77 -40.16
CA ARG A 159 -4.89 82.00 -41.11
C ARG A 159 -5.50 83.40 -40.99
N ASP A 160 -5.63 83.94 -39.78
CA ASP A 160 -6.12 85.31 -39.57
C ASP A 160 -5.15 86.35 -40.16
N VAL A 161 -3.85 86.20 -39.89
CA VAL A 161 -2.81 87.08 -40.42
C VAL A 161 -2.76 87.01 -41.95
N GLU A 162 -2.82 85.81 -42.54
CA GLU A 162 -2.88 85.60 -43.99
C GLU A 162 -4.10 86.32 -44.60
N GLY A 163 -5.28 86.21 -43.97
CA GLY A 163 -6.49 86.92 -44.39
C GLY A 163 -6.34 88.45 -44.34
N ARG A 164 -5.68 88.98 -43.31
CA ARG A 164 -5.40 90.42 -43.16
C ARG A 164 -4.41 90.91 -44.21
N LEU A 165 -3.36 90.15 -44.52
CA LEU A 165 -2.38 90.48 -45.56
C LEU A 165 -3.04 90.50 -46.94
N ASN A 166 -3.81 89.48 -47.29
CA ASN A 166 -4.55 89.44 -48.55
C ASN A 166 -5.51 90.64 -48.70
N THR A 167 -6.17 91.05 -47.63
CA THR A 167 -7.05 92.25 -47.63
C THR A 167 -6.25 93.54 -47.83
N ALA A 168 -5.11 93.67 -47.15
CA ALA A 168 -4.24 94.84 -47.27
C ALA A 168 -3.64 94.98 -48.68
N ASP A 169 -3.22 93.87 -49.29
CA ASP A 169 -2.70 93.83 -50.66
C ASP A 169 -3.76 94.28 -51.67
N VAL A 170 -4.99 93.75 -51.58
CA VAL A 170 -6.12 94.18 -52.44
C VAL A 170 -6.40 95.68 -52.28
N GLN A 171 -6.37 96.21 -51.06
CA GLN A 171 -6.56 97.65 -50.82
C GLN A 171 -5.43 98.49 -51.43
N ALA A 172 -4.18 98.08 -51.25
CA ALA A 172 -3.02 98.77 -51.81
C ALA A 172 -3.05 98.80 -53.35
N GLU A 173 -3.46 97.69 -53.97
CA GLU A 173 -3.59 97.59 -55.43
C GLU A 173 -4.76 98.41 -55.97
N THR A 174 -5.88 98.47 -55.25
CA THR A 174 -7.01 99.36 -55.56
C THR A 174 -6.61 100.83 -55.47
N GLN A 175 -5.80 101.20 -54.47
CA GLN A 175 -5.29 102.57 -54.35
C GLN A 175 -4.34 102.93 -55.49
N ARG A 176 -3.41 102.05 -55.87
CA ARG A 176 -2.51 102.30 -57.02
C ARG A 176 -3.27 102.54 -58.32
N THR A 177 -4.23 101.67 -58.64
CA THR A 177 -5.04 101.80 -59.85
C THR A 177 -5.91 103.05 -59.88
N SER A 178 -6.31 103.58 -58.71
CA SER A 178 -7.07 104.84 -58.61
C SER A 178 -6.24 106.12 -58.77
N VAL A 179 -4.91 106.04 -58.65
CA VAL A 179 -3.98 107.18 -58.78
C VAL A 179 -3.45 107.33 -60.21
N ASP A 180 -3.52 106.27 -61.01
CA ASP A 180 -3.05 106.21 -62.41
C ASP A 180 -4.15 106.49 -63.46
N ILE A 181 -5.33 107.00 -63.05
CA ILE A 181 -6.44 107.47 -63.91
C ILE A 181 -6.53 108.99 -63.84
#